data_AF-A0A2S2QC97-F1
#
_entry.id   AF-A0A2S2QC97-F1
#
_cell.length_a   1.000
_cell.length_b   1.000
_cell.length_c   1.000
_cell.angle_alpha   90.00
_cell.angle_beta   90.00
_cell.angle_gamma   90.00
#
_symmetry.space_group_name_H-M   'P 1'
#
loop_
_entity.id
_entity.type
_entity.pdbx_description
1 polymer ?
#
loop_
_entity_poly.entity_id
_entity_poly.type
_entity_poly.pdbx_seq_one_letter_code
_entity_poly.pdbx_strand_id
1 'polypeptide(L)'
;RFGRILFYFAPLSNFYSMQCTKSNCTMNEFNQVKCAKCQNVWHLTCTSLSSFSGDSLKKRITSWLCTTCDAAKLGIKKTVLSILSNIDYVSKIDSILAAVNEIKTTVSKHEQIFGKLNRKIDDVLNHLRDLGVRTPYLKIK
;
A
#
# COMPACT_ATOMS: atom_id res chain seq x y z
N ARG A 1 34.04 -53.09 -20.32
CA ARG A 1 33.88 -52.64 -18.91
C ARG A 1 33.82 -51.12 -18.92
N PHE A 2 32.60 -50.55 -18.94
CA PHE A 2 32.39 -49.10 -18.96
C PHE A 2 32.33 -48.58 -17.51
N GLY A 3 33.27 -47.70 -17.15
CA GLY A 3 33.33 -47.07 -15.82
C GLY A 3 32.26 -45.99 -15.69
N ARG A 4 31.50 -46.03 -14.60
CA ARG A 4 30.49 -45.04 -14.24
C ARG A 4 31.17 -43.71 -13.90
N ILE A 5 30.85 -42.65 -14.65
CA ILE A 5 31.17 -41.27 -14.28
C ILE A 5 30.17 -40.86 -13.19
N LEU A 6 30.65 -40.68 -11.97
CA LEU A 6 29.89 -40.08 -10.88
C LEU A 6 29.99 -38.55 -11.04
N PHE A 7 28.91 -37.95 -11.54
CA PHE A 7 28.72 -36.50 -11.42
C PHE A 7 28.41 -36.19 -9.96
N TYR A 8 29.40 -35.68 -9.23
CA TYR A 8 29.15 -35.00 -7.96
C TYR A 8 28.44 -33.69 -8.28
N PHE A 9 27.11 -33.69 -8.17
CA PHE A 9 26.36 -32.45 -8.02
C PHE A 9 26.70 -31.86 -6.67
N ALA A 10 27.54 -30.81 -6.67
CA ALA A 10 27.67 -29.94 -5.51
C ALA A 10 26.28 -29.41 -5.14
N PRO A 11 25.90 -29.40 -3.85
CA PRO A 11 24.62 -28.84 -3.45
C PRO A 11 24.63 -27.35 -3.84
N LEU A 12 23.62 -26.96 -4.62
CA LEU A 12 23.26 -25.56 -4.87
C LEU A 12 23.05 -24.90 -3.50
N SER A 13 24.11 -24.32 -2.96
CA SER A 13 24.03 -23.46 -1.79
C SER A 13 23.14 -22.30 -2.18
N ASN A 14 21.93 -22.27 -1.62
CA ASN A 14 21.03 -21.13 -1.62
C ASN A 14 21.85 -19.87 -1.31
N PHE A 15 22.21 -19.11 -2.35
CA PHE A 15 22.75 -17.77 -2.18
C PHE A 15 21.60 -16.92 -1.65
N TYR A 16 21.43 -16.90 -0.32
CA TYR A 16 20.72 -15.82 0.34
C TYR A 16 21.49 -14.54 0.01
N SER A 17 21.05 -13.83 -1.02
CA SER A 17 21.62 -12.56 -1.40
C SER A 17 21.37 -11.59 -0.24
N MET A 18 22.42 -11.30 0.53
CA MET A 18 22.36 -10.20 1.48
C MET A 18 22.16 -8.92 0.66
N GLN A 19 21.08 -8.19 0.92
CA GLN A 19 20.75 -6.95 0.23
C GLN A 19 20.99 -5.75 1.14
N CYS A 20 21.49 -4.66 0.55
CA CYS A 20 21.65 -3.41 1.26
C CYS A 20 20.29 -2.87 1.70
N THR A 21 20.11 -2.58 2.98
CA THR A 21 18.85 -2.01 3.48
C THR A 21 18.53 -0.62 2.91
N LYS A 22 19.53 0.15 2.45
CA LYS A 22 19.30 1.47 1.84
C LYS A 22 18.92 1.42 0.37
N SER A 23 19.68 0.66 -0.41
CA SER A 23 19.63 0.70 -1.87
C SER A 23 18.95 -0.53 -2.47
N ASN A 24 18.63 -1.54 -1.66
CA ASN A 24 18.07 -2.83 -2.07
C ASN A 24 18.91 -3.58 -3.12
N CYS A 25 20.18 -3.20 -3.31
CA CYS A 25 21.10 -3.85 -4.23
C CYS A 25 21.81 -5.02 -3.53
N THR A 26 22.19 -6.02 -4.33
CA THR A 26 22.97 -7.19 -3.90
C THR A 26 24.31 -6.76 -3.30
N MET A 27 24.65 -7.31 -2.14
CA MET A 27 25.89 -6.99 -1.42
C MET A 27 27.04 -7.90 -1.88
N ASN A 28 28.23 -7.33 -1.92
CA ASN A 28 29.51 -8.04 -1.99
C ASN A 28 30.19 -8.06 -0.60
N GLU A 29 30.87 -9.16 -0.27
CA GLU A 29 31.33 -9.46 1.10
C GLU A 29 32.33 -8.46 1.69
N PHE A 30 32.99 -7.68 0.84
CA PHE A 30 34.13 -6.83 1.21
C PHE A 30 33.74 -5.40 1.65
N ASN A 31 32.60 -4.86 1.24
CA ASN A 31 32.22 -3.47 1.47
C ASN A 31 30.90 -3.32 2.22
N GLN A 32 30.74 -4.11 3.28
CA GLN A 32 29.52 -4.16 4.07
C GLN A 32 29.75 -3.91 5.56
N VAL A 33 28.76 -3.31 6.20
CA VAL A 33 28.68 -3.14 7.64
C VAL A 33 27.30 -3.59 8.15
N LYS A 34 27.28 -4.24 9.31
CA LYS A 34 26.05 -4.66 9.98
C LYS A 34 25.73 -3.71 11.12
N CYS A 35 24.46 -3.37 11.26
CA CYS A 35 24.01 -2.64 12.44
C CYS A 35 24.06 -3.54 13.67
N ALA A 36 24.72 -3.11 14.74
CA ALA A 36 24.82 -3.86 15.99
C ALA A 36 23.47 -4.14 16.66
N LYS A 37 22.45 -3.29 16.41
CA LYS A 37 21.12 -3.42 17.00
C LYS A 37 20.16 -4.27 16.15
N CYS A 38 19.92 -3.90 14.89
CA CYS A 38 18.95 -4.59 14.04
C CYS A 38 19.55 -5.65 13.11
N GLN A 39 20.87 -5.84 13.12
CA GLN A 39 21.59 -6.82 12.28
C GLN A 39 21.46 -6.62 10.76
N ASN A 40 20.74 -5.59 10.32
CA ASN A 40 20.62 -5.20 8.92
C ASN A 40 21.97 -4.85 8.30
N VAL A 41 22.13 -5.22 7.03
CA VAL A 41 23.37 -5.09 6.24
C VAL A 41 23.31 -3.84 5.35
N TRP A 42 24.40 -3.08 5.31
CA TRP A 42 24.50 -1.83 4.56
C TRP A 42 25.82 -1.78 3.79
N HIS A 43 25.81 -1.26 2.56
CA HIS A 43 27.04 -0.89 1.88
C HIS A 43 27.74 0.23 2.66
N LEU A 44 29.07 0.18 2.73
CA LEU A 44 29.84 1.29 3.33
C LEU A 44 29.55 2.62 2.64
N THR A 45 29.42 2.62 1.31
CA THR A 45 29.02 3.78 0.50
C THR A 45 27.62 4.30 0.81
N CYS A 46 26.73 3.44 1.32
CA CYS A 46 25.37 3.81 1.72
C CYS A 46 25.31 4.41 3.14
N THR A 47 26.43 4.39 3.87
CA THR A 47 26.57 4.89 5.24
C THR A 47 27.53 6.08 5.28
N SER A 48 27.66 6.72 6.43
CA SER A 48 28.67 7.77 6.67
C SER A 48 30.12 7.23 6.74
N LEU A 49 30.33 5.95 6.43
CA LEU A 49 31.62 5.26 6.51
C LEU A 49 32.21 4.98 5.13
N SER A 50 31.75 5.69 4.10
CA SER A 50 32.21 5.53 2.71
C SER A 50 33.72 5.72 2.50
N SER A 51 34.38 6.42 3.42
CA SER A 51 35.82 6.71 3.38
C SER A 51 36.70 5.61 3.96
N PHE A 52 36.12 4.54 4.50
CA PHE A 52 36.86 3.44 5.11
C PHE A 52 36.73 2.16 4.28
N SER A 53 37.80 1.37 4.18
CA SER A 53 37.74 0.03 3.60
C SER A 53 37.19 -0.98 4.63
N GLY A 54 36.45 -1.99 4.18
CA GLY A 54 35.80 -2.97 5.07
C GLY A 54 36.75 -3.64 6.06
N ASP A 55 38.00 -3.89 5.68
CA ASP A 55 39.02 -4.51 6.54
C ASP A 55 39.52 -3.59 7.65
N SER A 56 39.60 -2.28 7.37
CA SER A 56 39.97 -1.28 8.38
C SER A 56 38.86 -1.03 9.41
N LEU A 57 37.61 -1.17 8.96
CA LEU A 57 36.39 -1.00 9.76
C LEU A 57 36.15 -2.14 10.74
N LYS A 58 36.27 -3.40 10.29
CA LYS A 58 36.07 -4.59 11.12
C LYS A 58 36.93 -4.59 12.38
N LYS A 59 38.12 -3.98 12.31
CA LYS A 59 39.06 -3.89 13.44
C LYS A 59 38.78 -2.73 14.39
N ARG A 60 38.09 -1.68 13.96
CA ARG A 60 37.95 -0.42 14.72
C ARG A 60 36.54 -0.15 15.22
N ILE A 61 35.52 -0.70 14.56
CA ILE A 61 34.13 -0.38 14.86
C ILE A 61 33.37 -1.68 15.15
N THR A 62 33.23 -1.99 16.43
CA THR A 62 32.51 -3.18 16.93
C THR A 62 31.01 -2.93 17.13
N SER A 63 30.57 -1.66 17.17
CA SER A 63 29.22 -1.29 17.58
C SER A 63 28.55 -0.22 16.70
N TRP A 64 28.72 -0.29 15.38
CA TRP A 64 28.07 0.66 14.48
C TRP A 64 26.54 0.53 14.50
N LEU A 65 25.83 1.66 14.53
CA LEU A 65 24.37 1.72 14.44
C LEU A 65 23.95 2.34 13.12
N CYS A 66 22.94 1.75 12.47
CA CYS A 66 22.31 2.39 11.31
C CYS A 66 21.58 3.65 11.75
N THR A 67 21.44 4.61 10.82
CA THR A 67 20.80 5.91 11.09
C THR A 67 19.42 5.79 11.75
N THR A 68 18.65 4.75 11.43
CA THR A 68 17.35 4.49 12.06
C THR A 68 17.48 4.05 13.53
N CYS A 69 18.44 3.16 13.84
CA CYS A 69 18.67 2.70 15.21
C CYS A 69 19.31 3.78 16.08
N ASP A 70 20.16 4.61 15.48
CA ASP A 70 20.80 5.75 16.12
C ASP A 70 19.78 6.86 16.41
N ALA A 71 18.92 7.21 15.43
CA ALA A 71 17.79 8.11 15.62
C ALA A 71 16.81 7.62 16.71
N ALA A 72 16.51 6.31 16.74
CA ALA A 72 15.66 5.74 17.78
C ALA A 72 16.28 5.80 19.19
N LYS A 73 17.62 5.74 19.30
CA LYS A 73 18.33 5.95 20.57
C LYS A 73 18.21 7.40 21.05
N LEU A 74 18.17 8.35 20.11
CA LEU A 74 17.96 9.77 20.37
C LEU A 74 16.47 10.16 20.55
N GLY A 75 15.56 9.19 20.60
CA GLY A 75 14.11 9.43 20.75
C GLY A 75 13.42 9.91 19.47
N ILE A 76 14.12 9.98 18.35
CA ILE A 76 13.56 10.33 17.04
C ILE A 76 12.90 9.07 16.47
N LYS A 77 11.61 8.89 16.79
CA LYS A 77 10.78 7.82 16.20
C LYS A 77 10.64 8.06 14.70
N LYS A 78 11.32 7.24 13.89
CA LYS A 78 11.20 7.27 12.43
C LYS A 78 9.83 6.73 12.02
N THR A 79 9.04 7.59 11.38
CA THR A 79 7.69 7.43 10.85
C THR A 79 7.66 6.44 9.67
N VAL A 80 7.97 5.17 9.91
CA VAL A 80 7.84 4.10 8.88
C VAL A 80 6.51 3.35 9.04
N LEU A 81 5.91 3.37 10.25
CA LEU A 81 4.56 2.84 10.47
C LEU A 81 3.46 3.65 9.79
N SER A 82 3.70 4.94 9.48
CA SER A 82 2.69 5.80 8.86
C SER A 82 2.43 5.46 7.40
N ILE A 83 3.38 4.85 6.68
CA ILE A 83 3.21 4.55 5.25
C ILE A 83 2.28 3.36 5.06
N LEU A 84 2.45 2.28 5.85
CA LEU A 84 1.59 1.10 5.78
C LEU A 84 0.16 1.40 6.23
N SER A 85 -0.01 2.23 7.26
CA SER A 85 -1.35 2.68 7.67
C SER A 85 -1.99 3.56 6.61
N ASN A 86 -1.22 4.45 5.96
CA ASN A 86 -1.76 5.34 4.92
C ASN A 86 -2.24 4.58 3.68
N ILE A 87 -1.58 3.48 3.29
CA ILE A 87 -2.01 2.65 2.16
C ILE A 87 -3.38 2.00 2.44
N ASP A 88 -3.61 1.51 3.66
CA ASP A 88 -4.90 0.93 4.07
C ASP A 88 -6.03 1.97 4.16
N TYR A 89 -5.72 3.21 4.55
CA TYR A 89 -6.72 4.29 4.53
C TYR A 89 -7.08 4.74 3.12
N VAL A 90 -6.10 4.83 2.21
CA VAL A 90 -6.34 5.25 0.82
C VAL A 90 -7.26 4.25 0.10
N SER A 91 -7.02 2.94 0.26
CA SER A 91 -7.88 1.92 -0.37
C SER A 91 -9.31 1.92 0.17
N LYS A 92 -9.49 2.20 1.46
CA LYS A 92 -10.81 2.38 2.09
C LYS A 92 -11.52 3.62 1.55
N ILE A 93 -10.79 4.73 1.39
CA ILE A 93 -11.33 5.97 0.80
C ILE A 93 -11.78 5.73 -0.63
N ASP A 94 -10.98 5.03 -1.45
CA ASP A 94 -11.33 4.71 -2.84
C ASP A 94 -12.59 3.83 -2.91
N SER A 95 -12.70 2.84 -2.01
CA SER A 95 -13.87 1.96 -1.91
C SER A 95 -15.13 2.74 -1.52
N ILE A 96 -15.02 3.66 -0.56
CA ILE A 96 -16.13 4.54 -0.15
C ILE A 96 -16.53 5.45 -1.31
N LEU A 97 -15.56 6.03 -2.02
CA LEU A 97 -15.82 6.91 -3.16
C LEU A 97 -16.55 6.18 -4.30
N ALA A 98 -16.15 4.94 -4.58
CA ALA A 98 -16.84 4.08 -5.55
C ALA A 98 -18.30 3.84 -5.13
N ALA A 99 -18.55 3.43 -3.88
CA ALA A 99 -19.89 3.21 -3.37
C ALA A 99 -20.76 4.48 -3.40
N VAL A 100 -20.20 5.64 -3.03
CA VAL A 100 -20.90 6.93 -3.11
C VAL A 100 -21.29 7.27 -4.55
N ASN A 101 -20.43 7.00 -5.53
CA ASN A 101 -20.75 7.21 -6.94
C ASN A 101 -21.87 6.27 -7.42
N GLU A 102 -21.85 5.00 -7.03
CA GLU A 102 -22.93 4.06 -7.34
C GLU A 102 -24.28 4.51 -6.75
N ILE A 103 -24.28 4.95 -5.48
CA ILE A 103 -25.48 5.52 -4.83
C ILE A 103 -25.97 6.75 -5.61
N LYS A 104 -25.06 7.67 -5.97
CA LYS A 104 -25.42 8.87 -6.74
C LYS A 104 -26.08 8.54 -8.07
N THR A 105 -25.55 7.56 -8.81
CA THR A 105 -26.17 7.13 -10.08
C THR A 105 -27.54 6.49 -9.85
N THR A 106 -27.69 5.72 -8.77
CA THR A 106 -28.95 5.06 -8.40
C THR A 106 -30.00 6.08 -8.01
N VAL A 107 -29.65 7.07 -7.18
CA VAL A 107 -30.55 8.18 -6.80
C VAL A 107 -31.01 8.95 -8.03
N SER A 108 -30.10 9.30 -8.94
CA SER A 108 -30.46 10.00 -10.18
C SER A 108 -31.45 9.20 -11.04
N LYS A 109 -31.30 7.87 -11.13
CA LYS A 109 -32.29 7.01 -11.81
C LYS A 109 -33.65 7.04 -11.12
N HIS A 110 -33.67 6.98 -9.79
CA HIS A 110 -34.93 7.05 -9.03
C HIS A 110 -35.65 8.38 -9.24
N GLU A 111 -34.92 9.51 -9.21
CA GLU A 111 -35.48 10.85 -9.48
C GLU A 111 -36.11 10.93 -10.88
N GLN A 112 -35.46 10.36 -11.90
CA GLN A 112 -36.01 10.31 -13.26
C GLN A 112 -37.30 9.48 -13.33
N ILE A 113 -37.33 8.32 -12.68
CA ILE A 113 -38.52 7.45 -12.64
C ILE A 113 -39.66 8.17 -11.90
N PHE A 114 -39.36 8.79 -10.77
CA PHE A 114 -40.34 9.55 -9.98
C PHE A 114 -40.92 10.72 -10.79
N GLY A 115 -40.08 11.45 -11.52
CA GLY A 115 -40.52 12.50 -12.44
C GLY A 115 -41.45 11.98 -13.54
N LYS A 116 -41.18 10.80 -14.12
CA LYS A 116 -42.08 10.16 -15.10
C LYS A 116 -43.41 9.74 -14.47
N LEU A 117 -43.38 9.21 -13.25
CA LEU A 117 -44.59 8.81 -12.53
C LEU A 117 -45.47 10.01 -12.20
N ASN A 118 -44.88 11.11 -11.71
CA ASN A 118 -45.63 12.34 -11.43
C ASN A 118 -46.33 12.88 -12.67
N ARG A 119 -45.66 12.90 -13.83
CA ARG A 119 -46.31 13.31 -15.09
C ARG A 119 -47.50 12.43 -15.46
N LYS A 120 -47.41 11.11 -15.23
CA LYS A 120 -48.54 10.20 -15.48
C LYS A 120 -49.70 10.44 -14.50
N ILE A 121 -49.38 10.72 -13.24
CA ILE A 121 -50.40 11.06 -12.24
C ILE A 121 -51.09 12.37 -12.63
N ASP A 122 -50.33 13.39 -13.03
CA ASP A 122 -50.88 14.67 -13.49
C ASP A 122 -51.77 14.49 -14.72
N ASP A 123 -51.34 13.66 -15.69
CA ASP A 123 -52.14 13.32 -16.87
C ASP A 123 -53.46 12.64 -16.51
N VAL A 124 -53.43 11.65 -15.61
CA VAL A 124 -54.65 10.99 -15.11
C VAL A 124 -55.55 11.96 -14.35
N LEU A 125 -54.98 12.83 -13.52
CA LEU A 125 -55.75 13.83 -12.77
C LEU A 125 -56.43 14.84 -13.70
N ASN A 126 -55.78 15.24 -14.79
CA ASN A 126 -56.37 16.10 -15.80
C ASN A 126 -57.52 15.39 -16.51
N HIS A 127 -57.34 14.15 -16.95
CA HIS A 127 -58.42 13.35 -17.56
C HIS A 127 -59.63 13.18 -16.62
N LEU A 128 -59.40 12.91 -15.33
CA LEU A 128 -60.49 12.78 -14.35
C LEU A 128 -61.24 14.10 -14.14
N ARG A 129 -60.52 15.23 -14.16
CA ARG A 129 -61.13 16.57 -14.09
C ARG A 129 -62.02 16.84 -15.30
N ASP A 130 -61.56 16.48 -16.51
CA ASP A 130 -62.33 16.63 -17.75
C ASP A 130 -63.60 15.78 -17.75
N LEU A 131 -63.56 14.61 -17.09
CA LEU A 131 -64.72 13.74 -16.88
C LEU A 131 -65.66 14.21 -15.75
N GLY A 132 -65.39 15.34 -15.12
CA GLY A 132 -66.20 15.90 -14.03
C GLY A 132 -66.05 15.16 -12.69
N VAL A 133 -65.07 14.27 -12.55
CA VAL A 133 -64.82 13.52 -11.32
C VAL A 133 -64.00 14.38 -10.36
N ARG A 134 -64.59 14.79 -9.24
CA ARG A 134 -63.85 15.43 -8.14
C ARG A 134 -62.99 14.39 -7.42
N THR A 135 -61.69 14.34 -7.72
CA THR A 135 -60.76 13.47 -7.01
C THR A 135 -60.32 14.10 -5.66
N PRO A 136 -60.40 13.36 -4.54
CA PRO A 136 -59.83 13.80 -3.28
C PRO A 136 -58.29 13.70 -3.35
N TYR A 137 -57.60 14.83 -3.22
CA TYR A 137 -56.15 14.91 -3.30
C TYR A 137 -55.52 14.44 -1.96
N LEU A 138 -54.80 13.33 -1.96
CA LEU A 138 -53.94 12.94 -0.83
C LEU A 138 -52.63 13.72 -0.91
N LYS A 139 -52.51 14.75 -0.08
CA LYS A 139 -51.29 15.55 0.07
C LYS A 139 -50.28 14.73 0.86
N ILE A 140 -49.31 14.12 0.19
CA ILE A 140 -48.19 13.43 0.84
C ILE A 140 -47.26 14.52 1.41
N LYS A 141 -47.05 14.51 2.73
CA LYS A 141 -46.16 15.41 3.48
C LYS A 141 -44.71 15.00 3.32
#